data_AF-A0AAU6Z0L5-F1
#
_entry.id   AF-A0AAU6Z0L5-F1
#
_cell.length_a   1.000
_cell.length_b   1.000
_cell.length_c   1.000
_cell.angle_alpha   90.00
_cell.angle_beta   90.00
_cell.angle_gamma   90.00
#
_symmetry.space_group_name_H-M   'P 1'
#
loop_
_entity.id
_entity.type
_entity.pdbx_description
1 polymer ?
#
loop_
_entity_poly.entity_id
_entity_poly.type
_entity_poly.pdbx_seq_one_letter_code
_entity_poly.pdbx_strand_id
1 'polypeptide(L)'
;MSESDGMDDVVDGGMRQSLMIASRIAETLARRRQESQRQQEHPDAQAAHEAQGRLTGDRSAAHAALAPVQKDQGWDKAQPDDIAMAHTVAMSWKDHDPTALAASETIRQEVLTRYGIDTHDVGADGAYLESDIQTAATDKARQDALDRS
;
A
#
# COMPACT_ATOMS: atom_id res chain seq x y z
N MET A 1 41.28 2.86 14.98
CA MET A 1 40.33 2.10 15.81
C MET A 1 38.96 2.66 15.49
N SER A 2 38.12 1.84 14.86
CA SER A 2 36.72 2.17 14.55
C SER A 2 35.94 2.30 15.84
N GLU A 3 34.91 3.15 15.86
CA GLU A 3 33.58 2.76 16.34
C GLU A 3 32.54 3.71 15.74
N SER A 4 31.75 3.10 14.87
CA SER A 4 30.52 3.61 14.28
C SER A 4 29.45 3.45 15.36
N ASP A 5 28.95 4.54 15.90
CA ASP A 5 27.79 4.49 16.78
C ASP A 5 26.90 5.71 16.52
N GLY A 6 25.63 5.47 16.20
CA GLY A 6 24.66 6.51 15.86
C GLY A 6 23.89 6.29 14.56
N MET A 7 23.47 5.06 14.26
CA MET A 7 22.45 4.77 13.23
C MET A 7 21.49 3.66 13.65
N ASP A 8 21.16 3.53 14.95
CA ASP A 8 20.23 2.48 15.44
C ASP A 8 18.93 3.04 16.05
N ASP A 9 18.83 4.35 16.31
CA ASP A 9 17.72 4.90 17.12
C ASP A 9 16.59 5.61 16.33
N VAL A 10 16.64 5.63 14.99
CA VAL A 10 15.63 6.36 14.18
C VAL A 10 14.61 5.44 13.49
N VAL A 11 14.86 4.12 13.48
CA VAL A 11 13.99 3.15 12.78
C VAL A 11 12.76 2.74 13.61
N ASP A 12 12.84 2.73 14.95
CA ASP A 12 11.71 2.26 15.79
C ASP A 12 10.55 3.25 15.92
N GLY A 13 10.78 4.55 15.64
CA GLY A 13 9.79 5.61 15.85
C GLY A 13 8.75 5.76 14.73
N GLY A 14 9.09 5.42 13.49
CA GLY A 14 8.20 5.56 12.32
C GLY A 14 7.19 4.42 12.20
N MET A 15 7.62 3.19 12.46
CA MET A 15 6.84 1.96 12.22
C MET A 15 5.55 1.90 13.03
N ARG A 16 5.54 2.42 14.27
CA ARG A 16 4.32 2.48 15.11
C ARG A 16 3.31 3.52 14.64
N GLN A 17 3.75 4.59 13.96
CA GLN A 17 2.87 5.64 13.46
C GLN A 17 2.19 5.23 12.15
N SER A 18 2.91 4.57 11.24
CA SER A 18 2.38 4.03 9.98
C SER A 18 1.33 2.94 10.21
N LEU A 19 1.60 2.03 11.16
CA LEU A 19 0.68 0.95 11.51
C LEU A 19 -0.70 1.46 11.99
N MET A 20 -0.74 2.59 12.70
CA MET A 20 -2.00 3.21 13.14
C MET A 20 -2.83 3.78 11.99
N ILE A 21 -2.18 4.25 10.91
CA ILE A 21 -2.86 4.80 9.73
C ILE A 21 -3.44 3.67 8.88
N ALA A 22 -2.65 2.62 8.60
CA ALA A 22 -3.08 1.45 7.85
C ALA A 22 -4.27 0.73 8.52
N SER A 23 -4.22 0.56 9.85
CA SER A 23 -5.30 -0.04 10.65
C SER A 23 -6.63 0.72 10.48
N ARG A 24 -6.57 2.05 10.44
CA ARG A 24 -7.76 2.90 10.32
C ARG A 24 -8.39 2.82 8.94
N ILE A 25 -7.59 2.60 7.89
CA ILE A 25 -8.06 2.40 6.52
C ILE A 25 -8.75 1.03 6.39
N ALA A 26 -8.12 -0.04 6.88
CA ALA A 26 -8.67 -1.40 6.83
C ALA A 26 -10.01 -1.54 7.60
N GLU A 27 -10.08 -0.99 8.82
CA GLU A 27 -11.27 -1.07 9.67
C GLU A 27 -12.45 -0.24 9.10
N THR A 28 -12.14 0.88 8.45
CA THR A 28 -13.13 1.71 7.75
C THR A 28 -13.70 0.97 6.52
N LEU A 29 -12.86 0.22 5.81
CA LEU A 29 -13.29 -0.55 4.64
C LEU A 29 -14.17 -1.75 5.02
N ALA A 30 -13.83 -2.45 6.11
CA ALA A 30 -14.61 -3.57 6.64
C ALA A 30 -16.02 -3.15 7.08
N ARG A 31 -16.14 -2.02 7.80
CA ARG A 31 -17.44 -1.46 8.22
C ARG A 31 -18.33 -1.09 7.02
N ARG A 32 -17.73 -0.50 5.97
CA ARG A 32 -18.45 -0.09 4.76
C ARG A 32 -19.01 -1.27 3.97
N ARG A 33 -18.30 -2.41 3.95
CA ARG A 33 -18.82 -3.65 3.33
C ARG A 33 -20.10 -4.13 4.02
N GLN A 34 -20.18 -4.04 5.35
CA GLN A 34 -21.40 -4.41 6.08
C GLN A 34 -22.55 -3.41 5.87
N GLU A 35 -22.28 -2.11 5.79
CA GLU A 35 -23.33 -1.10 5.59
C GLU A 35 -23.90 -1.11 4.17
N SER A 36 -23.07 -1.37 3.15
CA SER A 36 -23.51 -1.51 1.76
C SER A 36 -24.44 -2.71 1.57
N GLN A 37 -24.19 -3.82 2.27
CA GLN A 37 -25.07 -5.00 2.23
C GLN A 37 -26.46 -4.71 2.82
N ARG A 38 -26.56 -3.87 3.87
CA ARG A 38 -27.84 -3.50 4.49
C ARG A 38 -28.67 -2.53 3.65
N GLN A 39 -28.03 -1.68 2.85
CA GLN A 39 -28.73 -0.69 2.01
C GLN A 39 -29.39 -1.30 0.76
N GLN A 40 -29.05 -2.53 0.39
CA GLN A 40 -29.69 -3.23 -0.73
C GLN A 40 -31.14 -3.61 -0.45
N GLU A 41 -31.58 -3.58 0.81
CA GLU A 41 -32.93 -4.01 1.20
C GLU A 41 -34.00 -2.94 0.92
N HIS A 42 -33.64 -1.64 0.80
CA HIS A 42 -34.59 -0.56 0.46
C HIS A 42 -33.90 0.65 -0.22
N PRO A 43 -34.04 0.85 -1.55
CA PRO A 43 -33.42 1.98 -2.24
C PRO A 43 -34.24 3.28 -2.07
N ASP A 44 -33.71 4.23 -1.29
CA ASP A 44 -34.15 5.63 -1.28
C ASP A 44 -33.29 6.44 -2.28
N ALA A 45 -33.92 7.25 -3.13
CA ALA A 45 -33.23 8.02 -4.17
C ALA A 45 -32.23 9.03 -3.58
N GLN A 46 -32.54 9.62 -2.42
CA GLN A 46 -31.63 10.51 -1.69
C GLN A 46 -30.40 9.74 -1.20
N ALA A 47 -30.62 8.54 -0.62
CA ALA A 47 -29.55 7.67 -0.14
C ALA A 47 -28.66 7.18 -1.30
N ALA A 48 -29.24 6.90 -2.47
CA ALA A 48 -28.48 6.52 -3.66
C ALA A 48 -27.55 7.65 -4.16
N HIS A 49 -28.04 8.90 -4.16
CA HIS A 49 -27.21 10.05 -4.54
C HIS A 49 -26.08 10.32 -3.54
N GLU A 50 -26.34 10.23 -2.23
CA GLU A 50 -25.29 10.36 -1.21
C GLU A 50 -24.26 9.23 -1.30
N ALA A 51 -24.70 8.00 -1.54
CA ALA A 51 -23.81 6.85 -1.73
C ALA A 51 -22.90 7.05 -2.96
N GLN A 52 -23.44 7.54 -4.07
CA GLN A 52 -22.65 7.86 -5.28
C GLN A 52 -21.63 8.98 -5.04
N GLY A 53 -22.02 10.03 -4.31
CA GLY A 53 -21.10 11.12 -3.94
C GLY A 53 -19.93 10.63 -3.09
N ARG A 54 -20.20 9.79 -2.08
CA ARG A 54 -19.17 9.17 -1.22
C ARG A 54 -18.23 8.28 -2.03
N LEU A 55 -18.76 7.40 -2.89
CA LEU A 55 -17.97 6.53 -3.76
C LEU A 55 -17.03 7.30 -4.68
N THR A 56 -17.47 8.45 -5.19
CA THR A 56 -16.63 9.30 -6.04
C THR A 56 -15.47 9.91 -5.25
N GLY A 57 -15.73 10.41 -4.03
CA GLY A 57 -14.68 10.90 -3.14
C GLY A 57 -13.68 9.82 -2.73
N ASP A 58 -14.17 8.62 -2.41
CA ASP A 58 -13.31 7.48 -2.06
C ASP A 58 -12.43 7.05 -3.24
N ARG A 59 -12.97 7.05 -4.47
CA ARG A 59 -12.20 6.74 -5.69
C ARG A 59 -11.11 7.78 -5.93
N SER A 60 -11.39 9.07 -5.76
CA SER A 60 -10.38 10.12 -5.90
C SER A 60 -9.25 9.97 -4.87
N ALA A 61 -9.58 9.60 -3.62
CA ALA A 61 -8.57 9.32 -2.60
C ALA A 61 -7.73 8.08 -2.94
N ALA A 62 -8.37 7.01 -3.44
CA ALA A 62 -7.67 5.82 -3.91
C ALA A 62 -6.69 6.15 -5.06
N HIS A 63 -7.13 6.92 -6.06
CA HIS A 63 -6.27 7.34 -7.18
C HIS A 63 -5.08 8.19 -6.73
N ALA A 64 -5.28 9.06 -5.74
CA ALA A 64 -4.18 9.85 -5.15
C ALA A 64 -3.15 8.94 -4.45
N ALA A 65 -3.59 7.93 -3.71
CA ALA A 65 -2.71 6.95 -3.08
C ALA A 65 -1.94 6.08 -4.11
N LEU A 66 -2.52 5.85 -5.28
CA LEU A 66 -1.89 5.10 -6.38
C LEU A 66 -1.01 5.96 -7.29
N ALA A 67 -1.00 7.28 -7.15
CA ALA A 67 -0.25 8.17 -8.04
C ALA A 67 1.28 7.93 -8.04
N PRO A 68 1.93 7.59 -6.91
CA PRO A 68 3.37 7.32 -6.89
C PRO A 68 3.78 6.09 -7.69
N VAL A 69 2.97 5.02 -7.64
CA VAL A 69 3.27 3.73 -8.29
C VAL A 69 2.92 3.69 -9.77
N GLN A 70 2.16 4.67 -10.26
CA GLN A 70 1.78 4.79 -11.68
C GLN A 70 2.86 5.41 -12.57
N LYS A 71 3.96 5.90 -11.98
CA LYS A 71 5.07 6.52 -12.73
C LYS A 71 6.39 5.91 -12.28
N ASP A 72 7.24 5.53 -13.24
CA ASP A 72 8.55 4.92 -12.96
C ASP A 72 9.40 5.74 -11.98
N GLN A 73 9.45 7.06 -12.19
CA GLN A 73 10.17 8.00 -11.32
C GLN A 73 9.69 8.02 -9.85
N GLY A 74 8.48 7.52 -9.57
CA GLY A 74 7.96 7.39 -8.22
C GLY A 74 8.56 6.21 -7.47
N TRP A 75 8.85 5.11 -8.18
CA TRP A 75 9.41 3.89 -7.60
C TRP A 75 10.84 4.06 -7.09
N ASP A 76 11.61 5.00 -7.65
CA ASP A 76 12.97 5.27 -7.20
C ASP A 76 13.03 5.93 -5.81
N LYS A 77 11.91 6.50 -5.35
CA LYS A 77 11.79 7.18 -4.06
C LYS A 77 10.81 6.50 -3.10
N ALA A 78 10.02 5.57 -3.59
CA ALA A 78 8.99 4.88 -2.83
C ALA A 78 9.62 4.14 -1.65
N GLN A 79 9.14 4.40 -0.44
CA GLN A 79 9.50 3.63 0.73
C GLN A 79 8.67 2.34 0.81
N PRO A 80 9.10 1.33 1.57
CA PRO A 80 8.35 0.08 1.70
C PRO A 80 6.89 0.28 2.15
N ASP A 81 6.62 1.20 3.08
CA ASP A 81 5.27 1.56 3.53
C ASP A 81 4.42 2.18 2.40
N ASP A 82 5.01 3.04 1.56
CA ASP A 82 4.31 3.63 0.41
C ASP A 82 3.85 2.53 -0.57
N ILE A 83 4.73 1.55 -0.83
CA ILE A 83 4.46 0.43 -1.73
C ILE A 83 3.38 -0.48 -1.14
N ALA A 84 3.47 -0.80 0.15
CA ALA A 84 2.49 -1.62 0.86
C ALA A 84 1.10 -0.96 0.93
N MET A 85 1.05 0.35 1.17
CA MET A 85 -0.20 1.12 1.15
C MET A 85 -0.81 1.13 -0.25
N ALA A 86 -0.02 1.43 -1.29
CA ALA A 86 -0.48 1.40 -2.68
C ALA A 86 -0.99 0.00 -3.09
N HIS A 87 -0.30 -1.06 -2.66
CA HIS A 87 -0.72 -2.44 -2.91
C HIS A 87 -2.07 -2.75 -2.27
N THR A 88 -2.25 -2.39 -1.00
CA THR A 88 -3.50 -2.60 -0.26
C THR A 88 -4.66 -1.87 -0.93
N VAL A 89 -4.44 -0.62 -1.34
CA VAL A 89 -5.44 0.18 -2.07
C VAL A 89 -5.77 -0.46 -3.42
N ALA A 90 -4.76 -0.85 -4.19
CA ALA A 90 -4.97 -1.48 -5.50
C ALA A 90 -5.77 -2.78 -5.38
N MET A 91 -5.39 -3.66 -4.46
CA MET A 91 -6.08 -4.92 -4.20
C MET A 91 -7.52 -4.75 -3.71
N SER A 92 -7.79 -3.69 -2.94
CA SER A 92 -9.12 -3.37 -2.43
C SER A 92 -10.09 -2.88 -3.52
N TRP A 93 -9.57 -2.31 -4.61
CA TRP A 93 -10.36 -1.65 -5.65
C TRP A 93 -10.31 -2.31 -7.02
N LYS A 94 -9.39 -3.26 -7.27
CA LYS A 94 -9.14 -3.85 -8.59
C LYS A 94 -10.36 -4.46 -9.28
N ASP A 95 -11.32 -4.99 -8.51
CA ASP A 95 -12.54 -5.60 -9.07
C ASP A 95 -13.59 -4.57 -9.52
N HIS A 96 -13.39 -3.29 -9.18
CA HIS A 96 -14.36 -2.21 -9.37
C HIS A 96 -13.76 -0.94 -10.00
N ASP A 97 -12.44 -0.87 -10.14
CA ASP A 97 -11.72 0.26 -10.70
C ASP A 97 -10.57 -0.20 -11.60
N PRO A 98 -10.60 0.13 -12.90
CA PRO A 98 -9.56 -0.30 -13.85
C PRO A 98 -8.18 0.33 -13.57
N THR A 99 -8.12 1.52 -12.97
CA THR A 99 -6.87 2.16 -12.55
C THR A 99 -6.24 1.39 -11.39
N ALA A 100 -7.06 0.91 -10.44
CA ALA A 100 -6.59 0.06 -9.36
C ALA A 100 -6.10 -1.31 -9.86
N LEU A 101 -6.79 -1.89 -10.85
CA LEU A 101 -6.33 -3.13 -11.48
C LEU A 101 -4.97 -2.94 -12.14
N ALA A 102 -4.80 -1.92 -12.99
CA ALA A 102 -3.53 -1.63 -13.64
C ALA A 102 -2.42 -1.37 -12.61
N ALA A 103 -2.71 -0.61 -11.55
CA ALA A 103 -1.75 -0.37 -10.48
C ALA A 103 -1.37 -1.67 -9.75
N SER A 104 -2.29 -2.61 -9.52
CA SER A 104 -1.97 -3.90 -8.89
C SER A 104 -0.99 -4.73 -9.74
N GLU A 105 -1.13 -4.69 -11.06
CA GLU A 105 -0.22 -5.38 -11.99
C GLU A 105 1.15 -4.71 -12.03
N THR A 106 1.20 -3.38 -12.09
CA THR A 106 2.46 -2.61 -12.02
C THR A 106 3.19 -2.86 -10.70
N ILE A 107 2.48 -2.80 -9.58
CA ILE A 107 3.07 -3.04 -8.26
C ILE A 107 3.67 -4.43 -8.19
N ARG A 108 2.95 -5.46 -8.65
CA ARG A 108 3.48 -6.82 -8.69
C ARG A 108 4.77 -6.90 -9.51
N GLN A 109 4.77 -6.31 -10.71
CA GLN A 109 5.92 -6.37 -11.60
C GLN A 109 7.14 -5.67 -10.99
N GLU A 110 6.97 -4.47 -10.46
CA GLU A 110 8.05 -3.69 -9.87
C GLU A 110 8.58 -4.34 -8.59
N VAL A 111 7.69 -4.87 -7.74
CA VAL A 111 8.11 -5.55 -6.50
C VAL A 111 8.89 -6.83 -6.82
N LEU A 112 8.42 -7.62 -7.80
CA LEU A 112 9.13 -8.81 -8.25
C LEU A 112 10.49 -8.44 -8.85
N THR A 113 10.55 -7.41 -9.70
CA THR A 113 11.79 -7.00 -10.37
C THR A 113 12.82 -6.40 -9.41
N ARG A 114 12.39 -5.59 -8.42
CA ARG A 114 13.30 -4.86 -7.53
C ARG A 114 13.69 -5.68 -6.29
N TYR A 115 12.78 -6.49 -5.77
CA TYR A 115 12.94 -7.20 -4.49
C TYR A 115 12.83 -8.72 -4.60
N GLY A 116 12.41 -9.27 -5.75
CA GLY A 116 12.24 -10.71 -5.94
C GLY A 116 11.01 -11.31 -5.25
N ILE A 117 10.05 -10.47 -4.84
CA ILE A 117 8.84 -10.87 -4.11
C ILE A 117 7.66 -10.92 -5.09
N ASP A 118 6.93 -12.04 -5.16
CA ASP A 118 5.65 -12.08 -5.89
C ASP A 118 4.50 -11.71 -4.95
N THR A 119 3.82 -10.60 -5.22
CA THR A 119 2.73 -10.11 -4.38
C THR A 119 1.49 -11.02 -4.38
N HIS A 120 1.38 -11.98 -5.30
CA HIS A 120 0.31 -13.00 -5.24
C HIS A 120 0.40 -13.88 -3.98
N ASP A 121 1.62 -14.16 -3.51
CA ASP A 121 1.84 -15.05 -2.36
C ASP A 121 1.52 -14.35 -1.03
N VAL A 122 1.47 -13.01 -1.04
CA VAL A 122 1.25 -12.16 0.14
C VAL A 122 -0.23 -11.84 0.39
N GLY A 123 -1.07 -11.92 -0.65
CA GLY A 123 -2.50 -11.59 -0.55
C GLY A 123 -2.76 -10.09 -0.36
N ALA A 124 -3.95 -9.69 0.10
CA ALA A 124 -4.31 -8.27 0.24
C ALA A 124 -3.73 -7.59 1.50
N ASP A 125 -2.96 -8.31 2.33
CA ASP A 125 -2.40 -7.79 3.57
C ASP A 125 -1.09 -7.03 3.30
N GLY A 126 -1.15 -5.71 3.43
CA GLY A 126 0.00 -4.84 3.22
C GLY A 126 1.12 -5.01 4.24
N ALA A 127 0.84 -5.46 5.47
CA ALA A 127 1.84 -5.50 6.53
C ALA A 127 2.92 -6.57 6.27
N TYR A 128 2.52 -7.72 5.72
CA TYR A 128 3.47 -8.74 5.30
C TYR A 128 4.33 -8.25 4.12
N LEU A 129 3.71 -7.58 3.16
CA LEU A 129 4.44 -7.03 2.00
C LEU A 129 5.45 -5.96 2.42
N GLU A 130 5.08 -5.07 3.35
CA GLU A 130 5.97 -4.05 3.90
C GLU A 130 7.22 -4.69 4.53
N SER A 131 7.00 -5.70 5.39
CA SER A 131 8.08 -6.40 6.09
C SER A 131 9.05 -7.11 5.12
N ASP A 132 8.51 -7.77 4.08
CA ASP A 132 9.33 -8.48 3.10
C ASP A 132 10.15 -7.51 2.25
N ILE A 133 9.54 -6.39 1.82
CA ILE A 133 10.26 -5.33 1.07
C ILE A 133 11.34 -4.69 1.95
N GLN A 134 11.06 -4.41 3.22
CA GLN A 134 12.02 -3.83 4.16
C GLN A 134 13.24 -4.75 4.35
N THR A 135 12.99 -6.05 4.48
CA THR A 135 14.05 -7.05 4.61
C THR A 135 14.90 -7.11 3.35
N ALA A 136 14.27 -7.23 2.18
CA ALA A 136 14.97 -7.28 0.89
C ALA A 136 15.78 -6.00 0.61
N ALA A 137 15.24 -4.82 0.93
CA ALA A 137 15.92 -3.54 0.75
C ALA A 137 17.18 -3.42 1.64
N THR A 138 17.09 -3.88 2.89
CA THR A 138 18.20 -3.87 3.85
C THR A 138 19.33 -4.81 3.41
N ASP A 139 18.97 -6.01 2.94
CA ASP A 139 19.94 -6.98 2.45
C ASP A 139 20.67 -6.48 1.19
N LYS A 140 19.94 -5.87 0.26
CA LYS A 140 20.52 -5.25 -0.94
C LYS A 140 21.50 -4.12 -0.56
N ALA A 141 21.13 -3.24 0.37
CA ALA A 141 22.01 -2.17 0.82
C ALA A 141 23.29 -2.69 1.48
N ARG A 142 23.20 -3.80 2.22
CA ARG A 142 24.37 -4.47 2.82
C ARG A 142 25.30 -5.04 1.74
N GLN A 143 24.75 -5.69 0.72
CA GLN A 143 25.52 -6.23 -0.41
C GLN A 143 26.25 -5.11 -1.17
N ASP A 144 25.54 -4.03 -1.52
CA ASP A 144 26.13 -2.89 -2.21
C ASP A 144 27.28 -2.23 -1.44
N ALA A 145 27.21 -2.22 -0.09
CA ALA A 145 28.27 -1.70 0.76
C ALA A 145 29.52 -2.60 0.76
N LEU A 146 29.33 -3.92 0.69
CA LEU A 146 30.43 -4.90 0.60
C LEU A 146 31.11 -4.83 -0.77
N ASP A 147 30.35 -4.69 -1.85
CA ASP A 147 30.88 -4.63 -3.22
C ASP A 147 31.66 -3.34 -3.51
N ARG A 148 31.46 -2.28 -2.71
CA ARG A 148 32.19 -1.00 -2.81
C ARG A 148 33.44 -0.92 -1.93
N SER A 149 33.69 -1.91 -1.06
CA SER A 149 34.85 -1.97 -0.16
C SER A 149 36.04 -2.68 -0.79
#